data_AF-A8UMI6-F1
#
_entry.id   AF-A8UMI6-F1
#
_cell.length_a   1.000
_cell.length_b   1.000
_cell.length_c   1.000
_cell.angle_alpha   90.00
_cell.angle_beta   90.00
_cell.angle_gamma   90.00
#
_symmetry.space_group_name_H-M   'P 1'
#
loop_
_entity.id
_entity.type
_entity.pdbx_description
1 polymer ?
#
loop_
_entity_poly.entity_id
_entity_poly.type
_entity_poly.pdbx_seq_one_letter_code
_entity_poly.pdbx_strand_id
1 'polypeptide(L)'
;METKFSLFNQINSLCYWLLVSSDYRTSVNLDAENDTYSVCITHGGVELYSNIIRGFSKRNENFLEHELDGMVAGLLHLKENVTQKSA
;
A
#
# COMPACT_ATOMS: atom_id res chain seq x y z
N MET A 1 7.89 -17.56 -3.62
CA MET A 1 8.32 -16.43 -4.47
C MET A 1 7.14 -15.78 -5.19
N GLU A 2 6.21 -16.55 -5.77
CA GLU A 2 5.02 -16.03 -6.47
C GLU A 2 4.05 -15.22 -5.59
N THR A 3 3.83 -15.62 -4.33
CA THR A 3 2.91 -14.94 -3.41
C THR A 3 3.31 -13.49 -3.13
N LYS A 4 4.61 -13.23 -2.92
CA LYS A 4 5.14 -11.88 -2.67
C LYS A 4 4.94 -10.96 -3.87
N PHE A 5 5.24 -11.45 -5.09
CA PHE A 5 4.98 -10.70 -6.33
C PHE A 5 3.49 -10.41 -6.50
N SER A 6 2.62 -11.35 -6.15
CA SER A 6 1.17 -11.12 -6.15
C SER A 6 0.78 -9.99 -5.19
N LEU A 7 1.31 -9.97 -3.96
CA LEU A 7 1.01 -8.92 -2.98
C LEU A 7 1.50 -7.53 -3.45
N PHE A 8 2.71 -7.42 -4.01
CA PHE A 8 3.17 -6.17 -4.61
C PHE A 8 2.26 -5.70 -5.75
N ASN A 9 1.85 -6.62 -6.62
CA ASN A 9 0.94 -6.30 -7.71
C ASN A 9 -0.43 -5.84 -7.20
N GLN A 10 -0.94 -6.45 -6.13
CA GLN A 10 -2.18 -6.04 -5.47
C GLN A 10 -2.05 -4.63 -4.87
N ILE A 11 -0.99 -4.36 -4.10
CA ILE A 11 -0.72 -3.03 -3.54
C ILE A 11 -0.67 -1.97 -4.65
N ASN A 12 0.12 -2.22 -5.70
CA ASN A 12 0.25 -1.30 -6.83
C ASN A 12 -1.07 -1.09 -7.56
N SER A 13 -1.85 -2.15 -7.78
CA SER A 13 -3.16 -2.07 -8.44
C SER A 13 -4.17 -1.28 -7.62
N LEU A 14 -4.18 -1.45 -6.29
CA LEU A 14 -5.04 -0.70 -5.38
C LEU A 14 -4.65 0.77 -5.32
N CYS A 15 -3.35 1.07 -5.20
CA CYS A 15 -2.84 2.44 -5.22
C CYS A 15 -3.17 3.15 -6.54
N TYR A 16 -3.05 2.46 -7.67
CA TYR A 16 -3.43 2.99 -8.97
C TYR A 16 -4.94 3.23 -9.07
N TRP A 17 -5.75 2.28 -8.60
CA TRP A 17 -7.20 2.43 -8.57
C TRP A 17 -7.63 3.63 -7.72
N LEU A 18 -7.07 3.78 -6.51
CA LEU A 18 -7.34 4.91 -5.62
C LEU A 18 -6.97 6.24 -6.29
N LEU A 19 -5.84 6.29 -7.00
CA LEU A 19 -5.40 7.49 -7.72
C LEU A 19 -6.32 7.86 -8.88
N VAL A 20 -6.82 6.88 -9.64
CA VAL A 20 -7.59 7.13 -10.87
C VAL A 20 -9.10 7.25 -10.62
N SER A 21 -9.62 6.50 -9.64
CA SER A 21 -11.06 6.41 -9.35
C SER A 21 -11.50 7.32 -8.20
N SER A 22 -10.59 8.09 -7.61
CA SER A 22 -10.89 9.05 -6.56
C SER A 22 -9.90 10.22 -6.56
N ASP A 23 -10.15 11.25 -5.76
CA ASP A 23 -9.23 12.38 -5.57
C ASP A 23 -8.13 12.07 -4.54
N TYR A 24 -7.78 10.80 -4.34
CA TYR A 24 -6.76 10.38 -3.39
C TYR A 24 -5.40 10.39 -4.08
N ARG A 25 -4.40 10.96 -3.43
CA ARG A 25 -3.01 10.89 -3.89
C ARG A 25 -2.34 9.68 -3.26
N THR A 26 -1.70 8.87 -4.09
CA THR A 26 -0.99 7.66 -3.65
C THR A 26 0.49 7.80 -3.89
N SER A 27 1.29 7.29 -2.96
CA SER A 27 2.75 7.21 -3.06
C SER A 27 3.19 5.82 -2.63
N VAL A 28 3.89 5.13 -3.51
CA VAL A 28 4.54 3.84 -3.24
C VAL A 28 6.02 4.05 -3.47
N ASN A 29 6.84 3.84 -2.44
CA ASN A 29 8.27 4.08 -2.51
C ASN A 29 9.06 2.85 -2.05
N LEU A 30 10.09 2.51 -2.83
CA LEU A 30 11.10 1.54 -2.47
C LEU A 30 12.43 2.29 -2.35
N ASP A 31 12.82 2.56 -1.11
CA ASP A 31 14.01 3.32 -0.78
C ASP A 31 15.15 2.35 -0.44
N ALA A 32 16.11 2.24 -1.36
CA ALA A 32 17.28 1.38 -1.19
C ALA A 32 18.31 1.96 -0.21
N GLU A 33 18.35 3.28 -0.01
CA GLU A 33 19.30 3.92 0.92
C GLU A 33 18.89 3.64 2.37
N ASN A 34 17.58 3.76 2.65
CA ASN A 34 17.02 3.53 3.97
C ASN A 34 16.54 2.08 4.18
N ASP A 35 16.62 1.24 3.15
CA ASP A 35 16.12 -0.15 3.14
C ASP A 35 14.65 -0.22 3.58
N THR A 36 13.81 0.61 2.94
CA THR A 36 12.39 0.71 3.28
C THR A 36 11.48 0.54 2.09
N TYR A 37 10.31 -0.04 2.33
CA TYR A 37 9.18 -0.05 1.42
C TYR A 37 8.01 0.64 2.11
N SER A 38 7.47 1.70 1.50
CA SER A 38 6.40 2.50 2.10
C SER A 38 5.26 2.76 1.13
N VAL A 39 4.05 2.78 1.67
CA VAL A 39 2.84 3.20 0.98
C VAL A 39 2.18 4.32 1.78
N CYS A 40 1.84 5.41 1.12
CA CYS A 40 1.15 6.55 1.71
C CYS A 40 -0.01 6.99 0.81
N ILE A 41 -1.18 7.21 1.42
CA ILE A 41 -2.40 7.66 0.76
C ILE A 41 -2.85 8.94 1.46
N THR A 42 -3.02 10.01 0.70
CA THR A 42 -3.45 11.32 1.21
C THR A 42 -4.66 11.83 0.42
N HIS A 43 -5.50 12.63 1.07
CA HIS A 43 -6.62 13.30 0.43
C HIS A 43 -6.81 14.70 1.04
N GLY A 44 -6.87 15.74 0.20
CA GLY A 44 -6.98 17.13 0.69
C GLY A 44 -5.83 17.58 1.59
N GLY A 45 -4.64 16.97 1.45
CA GLY A 45 -3.48 17.24 2.31
C GLY A 45 -3.49 16.48 3.65
N VAL A 46 -4.50 15.66 3.92
CA VAL A 46 -4.58 14.81 5.12
C VAL A 46 -4.13 13.39 4.79
N GLU A 47 -3.30 12.80 5.64
CA GLU A 47 -2.90 11.40 5.54
C GLU A 47 -4.06 10.49 5.97
N LEU A 48 -4.51 9.62 5.06
CA LEU A 48 -5.58 8.66 5.30
C LEU A 48 -5.03 7.27 5.64
N TYR A 49 -3.86 6.95 5.10
CA TYR A 49 -3.17 5.69 5.32
C TYR A 49 -1.68 5.87 5.10
N SER A 50 -0.88 5.28 5.98
CA SER A 50 0.57 5.26 5.87
C SER A 50 1.12 4.01 6.52
N ASN A 51 1.95 3.29 5.78
CA ASN A 51 2.60 2.10 6.26
C ASN A 51 4.01 2.01 5.69
N ILE A 52 4.97 1.62 6.53
CA ILE A 52 6.38 1.53 6.20
C ILE A 52 6.97 0.24 6.75
N ILE A 53 7.52 -0.57 5.86
CA ILE A 53 8.32 -1.75 6.19
C ILE A 53 9.77 -1.30 6.20
N ARG A 54 10.39 -1.32 7.38
CA ARG A 54 11.82 -1.07 7.55
C ARG A 54 12.61 -2.37 7.48
N GLY A 55 13.86 -2.27 7.06
CA GLY A 55 14.74 -3.43 6.90
C GLY A 55 14.22 -4.38 5.82
N PHE A 56 13.66 -3.83 4.74
CA PHE A 56 12.87 -4.58 3.76
C PHE A 56 13.66 -5.73 3.13
N SER A 57 14.91 -5.49 2.75
CA SER A 57 15.79 -6.52 2.16
C SER A 57 16.24 -7.60 3.15
N LYS A 58 16.19 -7.31 4.46
CA LYS A 58 16.66 -8.20 5.54
C LYS A 58 15.51 -8.86 6.31
N ARG A 59 14.27 -8.55 5.96
CA ARG A 59 13.08 -9.05 6.65
C ARG A 59 12.93 -10.56 6.42
N ASN A 60 12.51 -11.29 7.44
CA ASN A 60 12.12 -12.69 7.28
C ASN A 60 10.93 -12.79 6.31
N GLU A 61 10.98 -13.74 5.38
CA GLU A 61 10.02 -13.81 4.28
C GLU A 61 8.56 -13.95 4.72
N ASN A 62 8.28 -14.72 5.77
CA ASN A 62 6.92 -14.91 6.28
C ASN A 62 6.39 -13.64 6.94
N PHE A 63 7.26 -12.95 7.71
CA PHE A 63 6.90 -11.65 8.30
C PHE A 63 6.66 -10.59 7.24
N LEU A 64 7.51 -10.56 6.20
CA LEU A 64 7.34 -9.64 5.07
C LEU A 64 6.01 -9.90 4.36
N GLU A 65 5.66 -11.17 4.13
CA GLU A 65 4.38 -11.54 3.52
C GLU A 65 3.20 -11.05 4.36
N HIS A 66 3.23 -11.24 5.68
CA HIS A 66 2.19 -10.73 6.59
C HIS A 66 2.10 -9.19 6.60
N GLU A 67 3.22 -8.48 6.56
CA GLU A 67 3.22 -7.02 6.49
C GLU A 67 2.62 -6.51 5.16
N LEU A 68 2.97 -7.15 4.05
CA LEU A 68 2.42 -6.83 2.73
C LEU A 68 0.92 -7.15 2.65
N ASP A 69 0.49 -8.28 3.22
CA ASP A 69 -0.93 -8.64 3.30
C ASP A 69 -1.72 -7.63 4.14
N GLY A 70 -1.16 -7.20 5.28
CA GLY A 70 -1.71 -6.10 6.07
C GLY A 70 -1.81 -4.78 5.30
N MET A 71 -0.85 -4.50 4.41
CA MET A 71 -0.94 -3.35 3.50
C MET A 71 -2.09 -3.48 2.51
N VAL A 72 -2.24 -4.66 1.87
CA VAL A 72 -3.36 -4.94 0.97
C VAL A 72 -4.71 -4.76 1.68
N ALA A 73 -4.86 -5.31 2.88
CA ALA A 73 -6.09 -5.19 3.67
C ALA A 73 -6.43 -3.72 3.99
N GLY A 74 -5.43 -2.92 4.41
CA GLY A 74 -5.63 -1.50 4.68
C GLY A 74 -6.06 -0.70 3.45
N LEU A 75 -5.46 -0.98 2.29
CA LEU A 75 -5.80 -0.33 1.02
C LEU A 75 -7.19 -0.77 0.50
N LEU A 76 -7.57 -2.02 0.69
CA LEU A 76 -8.92 -2.51 0.37
C LEU A 76 -9.98 -1.79 1.20
N HIS A 77 -9.75 -1.65 2.52
CA HIS A 77 -10.66 -0.92 3.39
C HIS A 77 -10.80 0.56 2.95
N LEU A 78 -9.72 1.21 2.52
CA LEU A 78 -9.82 2.55 1.93
C LEU A 78 -10.66 2.56 0.65
N LYS A 79 -10.46 1.59 -0.26
CA LYS A 79 -11.22 1.46 -1.50
C LYS A 79 -12.73 1.25 -1.24
N GLU A 80 -13.08 0.45 -0.25
CA GLU A 80 -14.48 0.26 0.18
C GLU A 80 -15.11 1.57 0.65
N ASN A 81 -14.39 2.34 1.47
CA ASN A 81 -14.84 3.66 1.95
C ASN A 81 -15.06 4.67 0.80
N VAL A 82 -14.20 4.65 -0.22
CA VAL A 82 -14.37 5.48 -1.42
C VAL A 82 -15.62 5.04 -2.19
N THR A 83 -15.81 3.73 -2.38
CA THR A 83 -16.94 3.20 -3.15
C THR A 83 -18.28 3.49 -2.48
N GLN A 84 -18.36 3.40 -1.15
CA GLN A 84 -19.57 3.71 -0.39
C GLN A 84 -19.94 5.21 -0.43
N LYS A 85 -18.96 6.12 -0.53
CA LYS A 85 -19.23 7.56 -0.69
C LYS A 85 -19.73 7.95 -2.07
N SER A 86 -19.49 7.11 -3.08
CA SER A 86 -19.86 7.34 -4.48
C SER A 86 -21.21 6.73 -4.87
N ALA A 87 -21.90 6.07 -3.93
CA ALA A 87 -23.23 5.47 -4.10
C ALA A 87 -24.32 6.36 -3.50
#